data_AF-A0A358IY06-F1
#
_entry.id   AF-A0A358IY06-F1
#
_cell.length_a   1.000
_cell.length_b   1.000
_cell.length_c   1.000
_cell.angle_alpha   90.00
_cell.angle_beta   90.00
_cell.angle_gamma   90.00
#
_symmetry.space_group_name_H-M   'P 1'
#
loop_
_entity.id
_entity.type
_entity.pdbx_description
1 polymer ?
#
loop_
_entity_poly.entity_id
_entity_poly.type
_entity_poly.pdbx_seq_one_letter_code
_entity_poly.pdbx_strand_id
1 'polypeptide(L)'
;MMLALVTAADFLQMFFGWEGVGLASYLLIGFWYKKPSATAASIKAFVVNRVGDFGFLLGMMTVFWMFGTIEFAKLFPLIAGKVGTGWEFLGYTWSALDLAGLLLFVGAMGKSAQFFLHTWLPDAMEGPTPVSALIHAATMVTAGVFMVCLLSPLYEHAPVASQFIAIIGGITAIFAATVGMMQNDIKRVIAYSTCS
;
A
#
# COMPACT_ATOMS: atom_id res chain seq x y z
N MET A 1 -1.75 -14.18 -8.00
CA MET A 1 -0.87 -13.12 -7.46
C MET A 1 -1.22 -12.77 -6.02
N MET A 2 -2.47 -12.47 -5.70
CA MET A 2 -2.87 -12.21 -4.29
C MET A 2 -2.55 -13.37 -3.34
N LEU A 3 -2.76 -14.63 -3.76
CA LEU A 3 -2.38 -15.79 -2.94
C LEU A 3 -0.88 -15.80 -2.59
N ALA A 4 -0.01 -15.51 -3.57
CA ALA A 4 1.44 -15.47 -3.33
C ALA A 4 1.85 -14.39 -2.33
N LEU A 5 1.11 -13.27 -2.29
CA LEU A 5 1.30 -12.18 -1.34
C LEU A 5 0.88 -12.61 0.08
N VAL A 6 -0.29 -13.22 0.22
CA VAL A 6 -0.83 -13.62 1.54
C VAL A 6 -0.04 -14.79 2.14
N THR A 7 0.55 -15.66 1.32
CA THR A 7 1.41 -16.76 1.78
C THR A 7 2.89 -16.37 1.81
N ALA A 8 3.22 -15.09 1.83
CA ALA A 8 4.61 -14.63 1.80
C ALA A 8 5.35 -14.95 3.10
N ALA A 9 6.50 -15.62 2.99
CA ALA A 9 7.39 -15.91 4.12
C ALA A 9 8.53 -14.87 4.27
N ASP A 10 8.73 -14.04 3.25
CA ASP A 10 9.76 -13.00 3.19
C ASP A 10 9.27 -11.79 2.37
N PHE A 11 10.00 -10.68 2.49
CA PHE A 11 9.67 -9.44 1.77
C PHE A 11 9.75 -9.57 0.24
N LEU A 12 10.61 -10.44 -0.31
CA LEU A 12 10.77 -10.58 -1.75
C LEU A 12 9.57 -11.29 -2.38
N GLN A 13 9.09 -12.38 -1.77
CA GLN A 13 7.85 -13.04 -2.16
C GLN A 13 6.66 -12.09 -2.04
N MET A 14 6.60 -11.32 -0.95
CA MET A 14 5.56 -10.30 -0.76
C MET A 14 5.60 -9.28 -1.90
N PHE A 15 6.77 -8.73 -2.23
CA PHE A 15 6.95 -7.76 -3.32
C PHE A 15 6.61 -8.35 -4.70
N PHE A 16 6.94 -9.63 -4.94
CA PHE A 16 6.53 -10.31 -6.17
C PHE A 16 4.99 -10.40 -6.28
N GLY A 17 4.32 -10.80 -5.21
CA GLY A 17 2.86 -10.79 -5.15
C GLY A 17 2.27 -9.38 -5.32
N TRP A 18 2.92 -8.39 -4.73
CA TRP A 18 2.55 -6.97 -4.73
C TRP A 18 2.53 -6.34 -6.13
N GLU A 19 3.62 -6.55 -6.87
CA GLU A 19 3.78 -6.17 -8.27
C GLU A 19 2.80 -6.94 -9.16
N GLY A 20 2.66 -8.25 -8.91
CA GLY A 20 1.73 -9.09 -9.66
C GLY A 20 0.27 -8.64 -9.51
N VAL A 21 -0.17 -8.22 -8.33
CA VAL A 21 -1.51 -7.63 -8.12
C VAL A 21 -1.63 -6.27 -8.81
N GLY A 22 -0.58 -5.45 -8.78
CA GLY A 22 -0.54 -4.17 -9.52
C GLY A 22 -0.70 -4.37 -11.03
N LEU A 23 0.06 -5.29 -11.61
CA LEU A 23 -0.05 -5.61 -13.05
C LEU A 23 -1.42 -6.17 -13.41
N ALA A 24 -1.95 -7.10 -12.60
CA ALA A 24 -3.29 -7.66 -12.83
C ALA A 24 -4.36 -6.57 -12.83
N SER A 25 -4.31 -5.63 -11.87
CA SER A 25 -5.25 -4.51 -11.83
C SER A 25 -5.16 -3.60 -13.04
N TYR A 26 -3.94 -3.31 -13.53
CA TYR A 26 -3.73 -2.50 -14.72
C TYR A 26 -4.44 -3.11 -15.93
N LEU A 27 -4.22 -4.41 -16.15
CA LEU A 27 -4.84 -5.15 -17.25
C LEU A 27 -6.37 -5.24 -17.13
N LEU A 28 -6.88 -5.40 -15.89
CA LEU A 28 -8.31 -5.54 -15.64
C LEU A 28 -9.07 -4.20 -15.71
N ILE A 29 -8.48 -3.09 -15.25
CA ILE A 29 -9.07 -1.74 -15.40
C ILE A 29 -9.09 -1.37 -16.89
N GLY A 30 -8.01 -1.66 -17.61
CA GLY A 30 -7.86 -1.43 -19.05
C GLY A 30 -8.59 -2.44 -19.94
N PHE A 31 -9.48 -3.29 -19.40
CA PHE A 31 -10.13 -4.37 -20.14
C PHE A 31 -10.85 -3.87 -21.41
N TRP A 32 -11.56 -2.74 -21.31
CA TRP A 32 -12.14 -2.06 -22.46
C TRP A 32 -11.15 -1.11 -23.13
N TYR A 33 -10.04 -1.66 -23.63
CA TYR A 33 -8.91 -0.90 -24.22
C TYR A 33 -9.29 0.04 -25.38
N LYS A 34 -10.44 -0.18 -26.03
CA LYS A 34 -10.97 0.72 -27.07
C LYS A 34 -11.54 2.03 -26.50
N LYS A 35 -11.83 2.10 -25.21
CA LYS A 35 -12.36 3.29 -24.52
C LYS A 35 -11.18 4.11 -23.97
N PRO A 36 -10.93 5.34 -24.47
CA PRO A 36 -9.78 6.14 -24.03
C PRO A 36 -9.76 6.43 -22.52
N SER A 37 -10.94 6.58 -21.90
CA SER A 37 -11.04 6.81 -20.44
C SER A 37 -10.57 5.60 -19.63
N ALA A 38 -10.89 4.38 -20.06
CA ALA A 38 -10.46 3.15 -19.38
C ALA A 38 -8.94 2.95 -19.49
N THR A 39 -8.37 3.24 -20.66
CA THR A 39 -6.91 3.20 -20.86
C THR A 39 -6.21 4.23 -19.98
N ALA A 40 -6.69 5.48 -19.95
CA ALA A 40 -6.14 6.52 -19.08
C ALA A 40 -6.24 6.16 -17.59
N ALA A 41 -7.38 5.60 -17.17
CA ALA A 41 -7.59 5.13 -15.80
C ALA A 41 -6.62 4.00 -15.42
N SER A 42 -6.41 3.03 -16.32
CA SER A 42 -5.46 1.93 -16.09
C SER A 42 -4.03 2.46 -15.91
N ILE A 43 -3.58 3.39 -16.76
CA ILE A 43 -2.25 3.99 -16.66
C ILE A 43 -2.10 4.77 -15.37
N LYS A 44 -3.10 5.58 -15.00
CA LYS A 44 -3.10 6.31 -13.72
C LYS A 44 -2.96 5.35 -12.53
N ALA A 45 -3.75 4.28 -12.49
CA ALA A 45 -3.67 3.28 -11.44
C ALA A 45 -2.29 2.62 -11.38
N PHE A 46 -1.70 2.29 -12.52
CA PHE A 46 -0.36 1.70 -12.55
C PHE A 46 0.72 2.67 -12.05
N VAL A 47 0.69 3.92 -12.49
CA VAL A 47 1.67 4.95 -12.12
C VAL A 47 1.57 5.30 -10.64
N VAL A 48 0.37 5.55 -10.11
CA VAL A 48 0.19 5.91 -8.69
C VAL A 48 0.63 4.76 -7.79
N ASN A 49 0.29 3.52 -8.15
CA ASN A 49 0.77 2.35 -7.42
C ASN A 49 2.29 2.22 -7.47
N ARG A 50 2.92 2.48 -8.64
CA ARG A 50 4.38 2.41 -8.80
C ARG A 50 5.13 3.38 -7.89
N VAL A 51 4.55 4.55 -7.63
CA VAL A 51 5.11 5.53 -6.68
C VAL A 51 5.09 4.95 -5.26
N GLY A 52 4.03 4.26 -4.86
CA GLY A 52 4.00 3.51 -3.59
C GLY A 52 5.01 2.36 -3.57
N ASP A 53 5.10 1.60 -4.66
CA ASP A 53 6.00 0.45 -4.80
C ASP A 53 7.48 0.87 -4.62
N PHE A 54 7.84 2.12 -4.97
CA PHE A 54 9.15 2.68 -4.66
C PHE A 54 9.40 2.85 -3.15
N GLY A 55 8.40 3.31 -2.40
CA GLY A 55 8.47 3.37 -0.94
C GLY A 55 8.64 1.99 -0.31
N PHE A 56 7.88 0.99 -0.79
CA PHE A 56 8.04 -0.40 -0.38
C PHE A 56 9.48 -0.89 -0.61
N LEU A 57 10.03 -0.67 -1.81
CA LEU A 57 11.37 -1.13 -2.18
C LEU A 57 12.43 -0.50 -1.27
N LEU A 58 12.35 0.81 -1.02
CA LEU A 58 13.24 1.50 -0.09
C LEU A 58 13.11 0.95 1.33
N GLY A 59 11.89 0.72 1.80
CA GLY A 59 11.64 0.12 3.10
C GLY A 59 12.24 -1.28 3.24
N MET A 60 12.08 -2.13 2.22
CA MET A 60 12.72 -3.45 2.16
C MET A 60 14.25 -3.34 2.21
N MET A 61 14.84 -2.40 1.47
CA MET A 61 16.30 -2.17 1.47
C MET A 61 16.79 -1.71 2.85
N THR A 62 16.08 -0.80 3.51
CA THR A 62 16.41 -0.34 4.88
C THR A 62 16.35 -1.50 5.87
N VAL A 63 15.32 -2.34 5.79
CA VAL A 63 15.20 -3.55 6.60
C VAL A 63 16.36 -4.51 6.37
N PHE A 64 16.65 -4.82 5.10
CA PHE A 64 17.74 -5.75 4.77
C PHE A 64 19.10 -5.24 5.27
N TRP A 65 19.36 -3.95 5.13
CA TRP A 65 20.61 -3.36 5.63
C TRP A 65 20.71 -3.42 7.16
N MET A 66 19.60 -3.19 7.87
CA MET A 66 19.58 -3.15 9.34
C MET A 66 19.72 -4.55 9.98
N PHE A 67 19.08 -5.55 9.37
CA PHE A 67 18.94 -6.90 9.94
C PHE A 67 19.75 -7.97 9.19
N GLY A 68 20.21 -7.71 7.97
CA GLY A 68 20.89 -8.68 7.11
C GLY A 68 19.98 -9.79 6.56
N THR A 69 18.67 -9.68 6.75
CA THR A 69 17.68 -10.67 6.32
C THR A 69 16.38 -10.01 5.88
N ILE A 70 15.67 -10.66 4.98
CA ILE A 70 14.32 -10.29 4.52
C ILE A 70 13.27 -11.34 4.89
N GLU A 71 13.67 -12.45 5.54
CA GLU A 71 12.78 -13.52 5.98
C GLU A 71 12.10 -13.13 7.30
N PHE A 72 10.76 -13.16 7.34
CA PHE A 72 9.99 -12.69 8.50
C PHE A 72 10.30 -13.47 9.78
N ALA A 73 10.45 -14.80 9.67
CA ALA A 73 10.75 -15.68 10.81
C ALA A 73 12.08 -15.34 11.51
N LYS A 74 13.09 -14.89 10.75
CA LYS A 74 14.38 -14.45 11.29
C LYS A 74 14.34 -13.00 11.75
N LEU A 75 13.53 -12.19 11.08
CA LEU A 75 13.45 -10.76 11.30
C LEU A 75 12.72 -10.41 12.60
N PHE A 76 11.53 -10.98 12.86
CA PHE A 76 10.70 -10.57 14.00
C PHE A 76 11.40 -10.67 15.36
N PRO A 77 12.16 -11.73 15.67
CA PRO A 77 12.90 -11.81 16.95
C PRO A 77 14.00 -10.76 17.10
N LEU A 78 14.52 -10.21 15.98
CA LEU A 78 15.63 -9.26 15.99
C LEU A 78 15.18 -7.81 16.16
N ILE A 79 13.90 -7.49 15.92
CA ILE A 79 13.38 -6.11 15.89
C ILE A 79 13.66 -5.39 17.20
N ALA A 80 13.34 -6.01 18.35
CA ALA A 80 13.50 -5.40 19.66
C ALA A 80 14.97 -5.01 19.95
N GLY A 81 15.94 -5.73 19.38
CA GLY A 81 17.38 -5.45 19.53
C GLY A 81 17.89 -4.26 18.71
N LYS A 82 17.06 -3.67 17.83
CA LYS A 82 17.39 -2.49 17.02
C LYS A 82 16.69 -1.21 17.50
N VAL A 83 16.01 -1.26 18.63
CA VAL A 83 15.43 -0.06 19.25
C VAL A 83 16.55 0.92 19.60
N GLY A 84 16.40 2.17 19.15
CA GLY A 84 17.39 3.23 19.39
C GLY A 84 18.54 3.30 18.39
N THR A 85 18.59 2.43 17.36
CA THR A 85 19.56 2.60 16.27
C THR A 85 19.18 3.79 15.39
N GLY A 86 20.08 4.77 15.30
CA GLY A 86 19.93 5.91 14.40
C GLY A 86 20.41 5.60 12.98
N TRP A 87 19.76 6.20 11.99
CA TRP A 87 20.13 6.15 10.58
C TRP A 87 20.10 7.57 9.99
N GLU A 88 21.17 7.99 9.31
CA GLU A 88 21.17 9.25 8.56
C GLU A 88 20.50 9.10 7.20
N PHE A 89 19.36 9.75 7.02
CA PHE A 89 18.58 9.72 5.79
C PHE A 89 18.15 11.14 5.43
N LEU A 90 18.42 11.54 4.18
CA LEU A 90 18.16 12.89 3.66
C LEU A 90 18.74 14.02 4.53
N GLY A 91 19.90 13.79 5.16
CA GLY A 91 20.59 14.79 5.99
C GLY A 91 20.08 14.91 7.43
N TYR A 92 19.18 14.03 7.86
CA TYR A 92 18.66 13.97 9.23
C TYR A 92 18.88 12.57 9.84
N THR A 93 19.14 12.51 11.14
CA THR A 93 19.23 11.23 11.86
C THR A 93 17.84 10.81 12.32
N TRP A 94 17.33 9.72 11.74
CA TRP A 94 16.05 9.11 12.07
C TRP A 94 16.26 7.84 12.91
N SER A 95 15.25 7.44 13.68
CA SER A 95 15.17 6.06 14.18
C SER A 95 15.05 5.13 12.97
N ALA A 96 15.93 4.13 12.89
CA ALA A 96 15.99 3.24 11.72
C ALA A 96 14.69 2.43 11.56
N LEU A 97 14.06 2.03 12.68
CA LEU A 97 12.78 1.32 12.70
C LEU A 97 11.63 2.22 12.21
N ASP A 98 11.60 3.47 12.65
CA ASP A 98 10.58 4.45 12.20
C ASP A 98 10.75 4.75 10.71
N LEU A 99 11.98 4.94 10.24
CA LEU A 99 12.26 5.16 8.82
C LEU A 99 11.81 3.98 7.96
N ALA A 100 12.17 2.75 8.36
CA ALA A 100 11.74 1.55 7.66
C ALA A 100 10.20 1.42 7.65
N GLY A 101 9.57 1.62 8.82
CA GLY A 101 8.12 1.55 8.97
C GLY A 101 7.37 2.58 8.12
N LEU A 102 7.86 3.81 8.06
CA LEU A 102 7.31 4.88 7.22
C LEU A 102 7.44 4.57 5.73
N LEU A 103 8.62 4.14 5.27
CA LEU A 103 8.86 3.79 3.87
C LEU A 103 7.97 2.61 3.42
N LEU A 104 7.90 1.56 4.25
CA LEU A 104 7.00 0.42 4.00
C LEU A 104 5.54 0.88 3.97
N PHE A 105 5.13 1.77 4.88
CA PHE A 105 3.78 2.30 4.89
C PHE A 105 3.45 3.14 3.65
N VAL A 106 4.39 3.90 3.07
CA VAL A 106 4.18 4.56 1.77
C VAL A 106 3.83 3.54 0.68
N GLY A 107 4.43 2.35 0.73
CA GLY A 107 4.00 1.21 -0.07
C GLY A 107 2.53 0.88 0.14
N ALA A 108 2.14 0.59 1.38
CA ALA A 108 0.75 0.30 1.73
C ALA A 108 -0.24 1.39 1.30
N MET A 109 0.12 2.67 1.47
CA MET A 109 -0.69 3.80 1.07
C MET A 109 -1.05 3.79 -0.42
N GLY A 110 -0.11 3.37 -1.28
CA GLY A 110 -0.33 3.27 -2.72
C GLY A 110 -1.44 2.28 -3.07
N LYS A 111 -1.32 1.03 -2.58
CA LYS A 111 -2.29 -0.04 -2.87
C LYS A 111 -3.62 0.14 -2.12
N SER A 112 -3.58 0.71 -0.91
CA SER A 112 -4.77 0.93 -0.08
C SER A 112 -5.44 2.29 -0.28
N ALA A 113 -5.08 3.01 -1.35
CA ALA A 113 -5.73 4.26 -1.76
C ALA A 113 -5.89 5.25 -0.59
N GLN A 114 -4.83 5.44 0.18
CA GLN A 114 -4.81 6.35 1.33
C GLN A 114 -4.69 7.82 0.87
N PHE A 115 -4.81 8.76 1.81
CA PHE A 115 -4.61 10.18 1.55
C PHE A 115 -3.32 10.44 0.74
N PHE A 116 -3.37 11.38 -0.20
CA PHE A 116 -2.41 11.61 -1.32
C PHE A 116 -2.40 10.59 -2.47
N LEU A 117 -2.50 9.28 -2.20
CA LEU A 117 -2.40 8.23 -3.22
C LEU A 117 -3.74 7.57 -3.60
N HIS A 118 -4.87 8.14 -3.18
CA HIS A 118 -6.22 7.61 -3.42
C HIS A 118 -6.78 7.86 -4.83
N THR A 119 -6.18 8.76 -5.60
CA THR A 119 -6.79 9.34 -6.82
C THR A 119 -7.04 8.34 -7.94
N TRP A 120 -6.40 7.17 -7.91
CA TRP A 120 -6.61 6.13 -8.91
C TRP A 120 -7.88 5.30 -8.67
N LEU A 121 -8.36 5.21 -7.42
CA LEU A 121 -9.43 4.29 -7.03
C LEU A 121 -10.80 4.68 -7.63
N PRO A 122 -11.22 5.96 -7.64
CA PRO A 122 -12.47 6.36 -8.29
C PRO A 122 -12.45 6.15 -9.80
N ASP A 123 -11.28 6.31 -10.44
CA ASP A 123 -11.12 6.11 -11.88
C ASP A 123 -11.05 4.62 -12.25
N ALA A 124 -10.62 3.75 -11.33
CA ALA A 124 -10.67 2.30 -11.52
C ALA A 124 -12.11 1.78 -11.74
N MET A 125 -13.14 2.58 -11.42
CA MET A 125 -14.55 2.29 -11.70
C MET A 125 -14.91 2.29 -13.19
N GLU A 126 -14.00 2.77 -14.05
CA GLU A 126 -14.08 2.63 -15.51
C GLU A 126 -13.97 1.17 -15.97
N GLY A 127 -13.41 0.29 -15.12
CA GLY A 127 -13.33 -1.14 -15.39
C GLY A 127 -14.68 -1.87 -15.30
N PRO A 128 -14.72 -3.15 -15.69
CA PRO A 128 -15.91 -3.99 -15.54
C PRO A 128 -16.34 -4.10 -14.07
N THR A 129 -17.64 -4.10 -13.80
CA THR A 129 -18.16 -4.17 -12.42
C THR A 129 -17.62 -5.36 -11.60
N PRO A 130 -17.46 -6.58 -12.15
CA PRO A 130 -16.84 -7.68 -11.41
C PRO A 130 -15.38 -7.43 -11.03
N VAL A 131 -14.64 -6.67 -11.86
CA VAL A 131 -13.26 -6.26 -11.57
C VAL A 131 -13.23 -5.27 -10.43
N SER A 132 -14.12 -4.26 -10.44
CA SER A 132 -14.24 -3.31 -9.34
C SER A 132 -14.53 -4.03 -8.01
N ALA A 133 -15.43 -5.02 -8.01
CA ALA A 133 -15.68 -5.84 -6.81
C ALA A 133 -14.41 -6.58 -6.33
N LEU A 134 -13.66 -7.21 -7.25
CA LEU A 134 -12.44 -7.95 -6.92
C LEU A 134 -11.33 -7.04 -6.35
N ILE A 135 -11.07 -5.90 -7.00
CA ILE A 135 -9.98 -4.98 -6.62
C ILE A 135 -10.23 -4.39 -5.23
N HIS A 136 -11.49 -4.08 -4.93
CA HIS A 136 -11.90 -3.41 -3.69
C HIS A 136 -12.04 -4.36 -2.51
N ALA A 137 -12.58 -5.57 -2.73
CA ALA A 137 -12.84 -6.49 -1.65
C ALA A 137 -11.67 -7.43 -1.34
N ALA A 138 -10.95 -7.89 -2.36
CA ALA A 138 -10.10 -9.07 -2.21
C ALA A 138 -8.62 -8.84 -2.47
N THR A 139 -8.23 -7.86 -3.31
CA THR A 139 -6.84 -7.78 -3.78
C THR A 139 -6.08 -6.53 -3.35
N MET A 140 -6.41 -5.36 -3.89
CA MET A 140 -5.44 -4.26 -3.85
C MET A 140 -5.48 -3.53 -2.51
N VAL A 141 -6.67 -3.14 -2.05
CA VAL A 141 -6.80 -2.40 -0.79
C VAL A 141 -6.43 -3.27 0.41
N THR A 142 -6.78 -4.56 0.36
CA THR A 142 -6.48 -5.54 1.41
C THR A 142 -5.00 -5.88 1.49
N ALA A 143 -4.25 -5.84 0.37
CA ALA A 143 -2.82 -6.12 0.38
C ALA A 143 -2.03 -5.14 1.26
N GLY A 144 -2.34 -3.84 1.21
CA GLY A 144 -1.66 -2.86 2.07
C GLY A 144 -1.98 -3.02 3.53
N VAL A 145 -3.25 -3.27 3.88
CA VAL A 145 -3.66 -3.57 5.26
C VAL A 145 -3.01 -4.86 5.76
N PHE A 146 -2.99 -5.91 4.94
CA PHE A 146 -2.34 -7.19 5.27
C PHE A 146 -0.87 -6.99 5.61
N MET A 147 -0.12 -6.22 4.82
CA MET A 147 1.28 -5.94 5.11
C MET A 147 1.45 -5.19 6.44
N VAL A 148 0.61 -4.18 6.71
CA VAL A 148 0.69 -3.44 7.97
C VAL A 148 0.40 -4.35 9.18
N CYS A 149 -0.58 -5.23 9.07
CA CYS A 149 -0.88 -6.22 10.11
C CYS A 149 0.25 -7.25 10.28
N LEU A 150 0.81 -7.76 9.18
CA LEU A 150 1.92 -8.71 9.23
C LEU A 150 3.16 -8.09 9.89
N LEU A 151 3.39 -6.79 9.66
CA LEU A 151 4.50 -6.04 10.22
C LEU A 151 4.16 -5.36 11.56
N SER A 152 3.08 -5.76 12.23
CA SER A 152 2.75 -5.22 13.56
C SER A 152 3.93 -5.29 14.56
N PRO A 153 4.77 -6.35 14.59
CA PRO A 153 5.92 -6.39 15.49
C PRO A 153 6.94 -5.29 15.22
N LEU A 154 7.03 -4.80 13.97
CA LEU A 154 7.89 -3.65 13.62
C LEU A 154 7.27 -2.34 14.11
N TYR A 155 5.97 -2.17 13.89
CA TYR A 155 5.24 -0.95 14.25
C TYR A 155 5.11 -0.73 15.77
N GLU A 156 5.06 -1.81 16.56
CA GLU A 156 5.11 -1.73 18.03
C GLU A 156 6.38 -1.05 18.55
N HIS A 157 7.49 -1.18 17.83
CA HIS A 157 8.79 -0.58 18.17
C HIS A 157 9.11 0.68 17.36
N ALA A 158 8.17 1.16 16.54
CA ALA A 158 8.29 2.35 15.70
C ALA A 158 7.12 3.32 15.99
N PRO A 159 7.16 4.05 17.12
CA PRO A 159 6.03 4.85 17.59
C PRO A 159 5.69 6.00 16.64
N VAL A 160 6.67 6.60 15.95
CA VAL A 160 6.43 7.69 15.00
C VAL A 160 5.73 7.13 13.76
N ALA A 161 6.19 5.99 13.24
CA ALA A 161 5.55 5.33 12.12
C ALA A 161 4.09 4.93 12.45
N SER A 162 3.87 4.34 13.64
CA SER A 162 2.53 3.95 14.11
C SER A 162 1.57 5.14 14.25
N GLN A 163 2.04 6.26 14.81
CA GLN A 163 1.23 7.49 14.88
C GLN A 163 0.91 8.03 13.48
N PHE A 164 1.88 8.00 12.57
CA PHE A 164 1.68 8.43 11.19
C PHE A 164 0.61 7.60 10.47
N ILE A 165 0.61 6.28 10.65
CA ILE A 165 -0.42 5.38 10.12
C ILE A 165 -1.80 5.78 10.63
N ALA A 166 -1.95 5.99 11.94
CA ALA A 166 -3.21 6.36 12.55
C ALA A 166 -3.74 7.72 12.05
N ILE A 167 -2.85 8.71 11.93
CA ILE A 167 -3.20 10.05 11.43
C ILE A 167 -3.65 9.99 9.97
N ILE A 168 -2.86 9.34 9.10
CA ILE A 168 -3.21 9.22 7.68
C ILE A 168 -4.50 8.42 7.49
N GLY A 169 -4.68 7.33 8.22
CA GLY A 169 -5.92 6.55 8.19
C GLY A 169 -7.13 7.39 8.63
N GLY A 170 -7.02 8.12 9.74
CA GLY A 170 -8.08 8.99 10.23
C GLY A 170 -8.44 10.13 9.26
N ILE A 171 -7.43 10.77 8.65
CA ILE A 171 -7.65 11.79 7.61
C ILE A 171 -8.33 11.17 6.39
N THR A 172 -7.86 10.01 5.93
CA THR A 172 -8.44 9.30 4.77
C THR A 172 -9.91 8.96 5.02
N ALA A 173 -10.24 8.45 6.21
CA ALA A 173 -11.60 8.11 6.61
C ALA A 173 -12.57 9.30 6.47
N ILE A 174 -12.23 10.43 7.09
CA ILE A 174 -13.07 11.63 7.07
C ILE A 174 -13.16 12.24 5.67
N PHE A 175 -12.02 12.33 4.98
CA PHE A 175 -11.94 12.90 3.64
C PHE A 175 -12.75 12.09 2.63
N ALA A 176 -12.53 10.77 2.58
CA ALA A 176 -13.20 9.89 1.62
C ALA A 176 -14.70 9.81 1.88
N ALA A 177 -15.14 9.75 3.14
CA ALA A 177 -16.56 9.78 3.49
C ALA A 177 -17.24 11.08 3.01
N THR A 178 -16.58 12.23 3.22
CA THR A 178 -17.11 13.53 2.79
C THR A 178 -17.24 13.63 1.28
N VAL A 179 -16.22 13.17 0.54
CA VAL A 179 -16.24 13.18 -0.93
C VAL A 179 -17.29 12.19 -1.46
N GLY A 180 -17.44 11.03 -0.84
CA GLY A 180 -18.42 10.01 -1.20
C GLY A 180 -19.87 10.52 -1.16
N MET A 181 -20.22 11.37 -0.18
CA MET A 181 -21.56 11.98 -0.09
C MET A 181 -21.93 12.88 -1.27
N MET A 182 -20.93 13.45 -1.95
CA MET A 182 -21.11 14.37 -3.08
C MET A 182 -20.94 13.68 -4.44
N GLN A 183 -20.78 12.36 -4.49
CA GLN A 183 -20.68 11.62 -5.75
C GLN A 183 -22.06 11.24 -6.29
N ASN A 184 -22.28 11.49 -7.59
CA ASN A 184 -23.51 11.10 -8.30
C ASN A 184 -23.43 9.71 -8.94
N ASP A 185 -22.23 9.13 -9.06
CA ASP A 185 -22.01 7.80 -9.66
C ASP A 185 -21.91 6.73 -8.57
N ILE A 186 -22.77 5.71 -8.64
CA ILE A 186 -22.85 4.65 -7.63
C ILE A 186 -21.53 3.89 -7.44
N LYS A 187 -20.77 3.66 -8.52
CA LYS A 187 -19.50 2.95 -8.41
C LYS A 187 -18.46 3.81 -7.71
N ARG A 188 -18.43 5.12 -8.01
CA ARG A 188 -17.54 6.07 -7.32
C ARG A 188 -17.90 6.23 -5.85
N VAL A 189 -19.19 6.23 -5.49
CA VAL A 189 -19.64 6.21 -4.08
C VAL A 189 -19.05 4.98 -3.37
N ILE A 190 -19.17 3.79 -3.96
CA ILE A 190 -18.62 2.54 -3.40
C ILE A 190 -17.09 2.61 -3.30
N ALA A 191 -16.41 3.21 -4.30
CA ALA A 191 -14.97 3.39 -4.27
C ALA A 191 -14.54 4.24 -3.07
N TYR A 192 -15.17 5.40 -2.87
CA TYR A 192 -14.88 6.26 -1.72
C TYR A 192 -15.29 5.63 -0.38
N SER A 193 -16.35 4.82 -0.35
CA SER A 193 -16.70 4.00 0.82
C SER A 193 -15.66 2.92 1.13
N THR A 194 -14.85 2.50 0.15
CA THR A 194 -13.73 1.57 0.37
C THR A 194 -12.49 2.30 0.88
N CYS A 195 -12.27 3.55 0.42
CA CYS A 195 -11.19 4.41 0.93
C CYS A 195 -11.39 4.81 2.38
N SER A 196 -12.64 5.04 2.80
CA SER A 196 -12.98 5.52 4.14
C SER A 196 -12.95 4.42 5.19
#